data_AF-A0A5E4BKM3-F1
#
_entry.id   AF-A0A5E4BKM3-F1
#
_cell.length_a   1.000
_cell.length_b   1.000
_cell.length_c   1.000
_cell.angle_alpha   90.00
_cell.angle_beta   90.00
_cell.angle_gamma   90.00
#
_symmetry.space_group_name_H-M   'P 1'
#
loop_
_entity.id
_entity.type
_entity.pdbx_description
1 polymer ?
#
loop_
_entity_poly.entity_id
_entity_poly.type
_entity_poly.pdbx_seq_one_letter_code
_entity_poly.pdbx_strand_id
1 'polypeptide(L)'
;QTPPPPTLEGNYRKPLKEFVEACLNKELSFRPTAKELLKHKFIMRNAKKTSYLTELIDRYKRWKAEQSQDDSSSEDSDVETDGQASGGSDSGDWIFTIREKDPKNLENGALQPLDLERNKMKEIPKRPFSQCLSTIISPLLAELKEKSQACGGNLESIEELRGAIYLAEEACPGISDTTVPQLVQRLQRYSLSGGGTSSH
;
A
#
# COMPACT_ATOMS: atom_id res chain seq x y z
N GLN A 1 29.65 0.65 12.92
CA GLN A 1 28.69 0.27 13.98
C GLN A 1 27.31 0.20 13.35
N THR A 2 26.61 -0.93 13.40
CA THR A 2 25.19 -0.97 12.96
C THR A 2 24.34 -0.24 14.01
N PRO A 3 23.40 0.63 13.61
CA PRO A 3 22.55 1.33 14.57
C PRO A 3 21.69 0.30 15.34
N PRO A 4 21.36 0.55 16.61
CA PRO A 4 20.54 -0.37 17.41
C PRO A 4 19.17 -0.60 16.74
N PRO A 5 18.54 -1.77 16.97
CA PRO A 5 17.22 -2.04 16.42
C PRO A 5 16.20 -0.99 16.91
N PRO A 6 15.23 -0.60 16.06
CA PRO A 6 14.19 0.35 16.46
C PRO A 6 13.37 -0.20 17.63
N THR A 7 13.00 0.65 18.58
CA THR A 7 12.18 0.27 19.73
C THR A 7 10.90 1.11 19.76
N LEU A 8 9.85 0.58 20.39
CA LEU A 8 8.58 1.28 20.53
C LEU A 8 8.64 2.29 21.69
N GLU A 9 8.85 3.55 21.34
CA GLU A 9 8.89 4.67 22.29
C GLU A 9 7.49 5.20 22.63
N GLY A 10 7.33 5.85 23.79
CA GLY A 10 6.05 6.42 24.24
C GLY A 10 5.28 5.58 25.28
N ASN A 11 4.05 6.00 25.59
CA ASN A 11 3.24 5.45 26.69
C ASN A 11 2.49 4.15 26.31
N TYR A 12 3.24 3.14 25.90
CA TYR A 12 2.71 1.82 25.55
C TYR A 12 2.90 0.81 26.69
N ARG A 13 1.99 -0.17 26.76
CA ARG A 13 2.07 -1.27 27.75
C ARG A 13 3.34 -2.10 27.53
N LYS A 14 4.00 -2.49 28.62
CA LYS A 14 5.24 -3.29 28.59
C LYS A 14 5.16 -4.55 27.68
N PRO A 15 4.08 -5.37 27.71
CA PRO A 15 3.99 -6.53 26.82
C PRO A 15 3.96 -6.18 25.33
N LEU A 16 3.47 -5.00 24.95
CA LEU A 16 3.48 -4.53 23.55
C LEU A 16 4.89 -4.12 23.13
N LYS A 17 5.64 -3.44 24.02
CA LYS A 17 7.05 -3.09 23.76
C LYS A 17 7.90 -4.34 23.58
N GLU A 18 7.76 -5.33 24.47
CA GLU A 18 8.46 -6.62 24.39
C GLU A 18 8.10 -7.39 23.09
N PHE A 19 6.83 -7.34 22.67
CA PHE A 19 6.38 -7.98 21.43
C PHE A 19 7.06 -7.35 20.20
N VAL A 20 7.10 -6.01 20.13
CA VAL A 20 7.71 -5.28 19.02
C VAL A 20 9.23 -5.49 19.00
N GLU A 21 9.88 -5.49 20.17
CA GLU A 21 11.31 -5.79 20.28
C GLU A 21 11.65 -7.20 19.77
N ALA A 22 10.86 -8.22 20.13
CA ALA A 22 11.05 -9.59 19.65
C ALA A 22 10.95 -9.68 18.11
N CYS A 23 10.06 -8.91 17.49
CA CYS A 23 9.92 -8.83 16.04
C CYS A 23 11.10 -8.13 15.37
N LEU A 24 11.69 -7.13 16.01
CA LEU A 24 12.71 -6.24 15.47
C LEU A 24 14.14 -6.70 15.75
N ASN A 25 14.37 -8.02 15.73
CA ASN A 25 15.71 -8.58 15.82
C ASN A 25 16.41 -8.57 14.45
N LYS A 26 17.69 -8.17 14.43
CA LYS A 26 18.54 -8.11 13.23
C LYS A 26 18.89 -9.51 12.73
N GLU A 27 19.08 -10.44 13.65
CA GLU A 27 19.42 -11.83 13.35
C GLU A 27 18.15 -12.64 13.14
N LEU A 28 18.03 -13.29 11.98
CA LEU A 28 16.85 -14.08 11.61
C LEU A 28 16.58 -15.24 12.57
N SER A 29 17.64 -15.84 13.13
CA SER A 29 17.55 -16.99 14.04
C SER A 29 16.96 -16.64 15.41
N PHE A 30 17.10 -15.40 15.85
CA PHE A 30 16.56 -14.93 17.12
C PHE A 30 15.17 -14.30 16.98
N ARG A 31 14.69 -14.13 15.75
CA ARG A 31 13.32 -13.69 15.48
C ARG A 31 12.37 -14.87 15.66
N PRO A 32 11.40 -14.81 16.58
CA PRO A 32 10.41 -15.85 16.72
C PRO A 32 9.55 -15.98 15.45
N THR A 33 9.12 -17.19 15.17
CA THR A 33 8.20 -17.49 14.06
C THR A 33 6.81 -16.91 14.32
N ALA A 34 5.98 -16.79 13.28
CA ALA A 34 4.59 -16.35 13.44
C ALA A 34 3.80 -17.24 14.44
N LYS A 35 4.07 -18.55 14.45
CA LYS A 35 3.45 -19.51 15.39
C LYS A 35 3.82 -19.23 16.85
N GLU A 36 5.04 -18.77 17.10
CA GLU A 36 5.52 -18.42 18.44
C GLU A 36 5.01 -17.03 18.88
N LEU A 37 4.96 -16.07 17.96
CA LEU A 37 4.41 -14.73 18.21
C LEU A 37 2.92 -14.77 18.60
N LEU A 38 2.14 -15.69 18.02
CA LEU A 38 0.73 -15.90 18.41
C LEU A 38 0.58 -16.30 19.88
N LYS A 39 1.62 -16.91 20.49
CA LYS A 39 1.65 -17.28 21.91
C LYS A 39 2.23 -16.18 22.81
N HIS A 40 2.60 -15.03 22.26
CA HIS A 40 3.16 -13.94 23.06
C HIS A 40 2.12 -13.36 24.03
N LYS A 41 2.57 -12.91 25.21
CA LYS A 41 1.71 -12.35 26.26
C LYS A 41 0.82 -11.21 25.78
N PHE A 42 1.30 -10.43 24.80
CA PHE A 42 0.53 -9.35 24.18
C PHE A 42 -0.70 -9.88 23.43
N ILE A 43 -0.52 -10.90 22.59
CA ILE A 43 -1.61 -11.48 21.79
C ILE A 43 -2.54 -12.29 22.69
N MET A 44 -2.00 -13.22 23.49
CA MET A 44 -2.83 -14.12 24.31
C MET A 44 -3.72 -13.39 25.34
N ARG A 45 -3.26 -12.26 25.90
CA ARG A 45 -4.03 -11.53 26.92
C ARG A 45 -4.93 -10.43 26.36
N ASN A 46 -4.59 -9.85 25.22
CA ASN A 46 -5.28 -8.65 24.72
C ASN A 46 -6.08 -8.89 23.43
N ALA A 47 -5.81 -9.98 22.69
CA ALA A 47 -6.56 -10.28 21.48
C ALA A 47 -8.00 -10.67 21.83
N LYS A 48 -8.96 -9.98 21.21
CA LYS A 48 -10.40 -10.26 21.31
C LYS A 48 -10.90 -10.87 20.00
N LYS A 49 -12.18 -11.26 19.98
CA LYS A 49 -12.85 -11.70 18.76
C LYS A 49 -12.77 -10.63 17.67
N THR A 50 -12.68 -11.05 16.42
CA THR A 50 -12.62 -10.14 15.27
C THR A 50 -13.87 -9.28 15.11
N SER A 51 -15.00 -9.72 15.66
CA SER A 51 -16.26 -8.96 15.68
C SER A 51 -16.13 -7.58 16.33
N TYR A 52 -15.20 -7.39 17.28
CA TYR A 52 -14.97 -6.08 17.91
C TYR A 52 -14.35 -5.06 16.93
N LEU A 53 -13.73 -5.50 15.83
CA LEU A 53 -13.19 -4.59 14.82
C LEU A 53 -14.31 -3.91 14.02
N THR A 54 -15.51 -4.50 13.96
CA THR A 54 -16.68 -3.89 13.30
C THR A 54 -17.00 -2.53 13.89
N GLU A 55 -16.94 -2.37 15.21
CA GLU A 55 -17.14 -1.06 15.87
C GLU A 55 -16.09 -0.01 15.45
N LEU A 56 -14.84 -0.45 15.21
CA LEU A 56 -13.77 0.40 14.73
C LEU A 56 -14.01 0.83 13.28
N ILE A 57 -14.49 -0.10 12.45
CA ILE A 57 -14.86 0.14 11.05
C ILE A 57 -16.00 1.15 10.99
N ASP A 58 -17.06 0.95 11.79
CA ASP A 58 -18.23 1.84 11.79
C ASP A 58 -17.88 3.24 12.30
N ARG A 59 -17.03 3.34 13.34
CA ARG A 59 -16.51 4.63 13.81
C ARG A 59 -15.73 5.36 12.71
N TYR A 60 -14.88 4.65 11.98
CA TYR A 60 -14.14 5.23 10.86
C TYR A 60 -15.07 5.71 9.74
N LYS A 61 -16.09 4.92 9.40
CA LYS A 61 -17.10 5.31 8.38
C LYS A 61 -17.83 6.59 8.76
N ARG A 62 -18.27 6.71 10.03
CA ARG A 62 -18.92 7.94 10.54
C ARG A 62 -17.98 9.14 10.51
N TRP A 63 -16.77 8.98 11.07
CA TRP A 63 -15.74 10.04 11.04
C TRP A 63 -15.45 10.51 9.61
N LYS A 64 -15.38 9.58 8.65
CA LYS A 64 -15.15 9.91 7.24
C LYS A 64 -16.35 10.62 6.60
N ALA A 65 -17.58 10.22 6.93
CA ALA A 65 -18.80 10.87 6.44
C ALA A 65 -18.95 12.29 6.98
N GLU A 66 -18.69 12.50 8.28
CA GLU A 66 -18.68 13.81 8.94
C GLU A 66 -17.61 14.72 8.33
N GLN A 67 -16.40 14.20 8.06
CA GLN A 67 -15.33 14.96 7.42
C GLN A 67 -15.63 15.33 5.95
N SER A 68 -16.56 14.62 5.29
CA SER A 68 -17.08 14.99 3.97
C SER A 68 -18.31 15.90 4.02
N GLN A 69 -18.91 16.12 5.19
CA GLN A 69 -20.15 16.88 5.36
C GLN A 69 -19.89 18.37 5.65
N ASP A 70 -18.71 18.74 6.16
CA ASP A 70 -18.30 20.14 6.37
C ASP A 70 -18.08 20.94 5.06
N ASP A 71 -18.17 20.30 3.89
CA ASP A 71 -18.07 20.95 2.57
C ASP A 71 -19.38 20.91 1.73
N SER A 72 -20.53 20.49 2.28
CA SER A 72 -21.82 20.68 1.58
C SER A 72 -23.05 20.44 2.44
N SER A 73 -23.72 21.55 2.79
CA SER A 73 -25.16 21.56 3.01
C SER A 73 -25.87 21.40 1.66
N SER A 74 -26.28 20.19 1.29
CA SER A 74 -27.55 19.95 0.58
C SER A 74 -27.93 18.46 0.57
N GLU A 75 -29.03 18.18 1.27
CA GLU A 75 -30.14 17.34 0.81
C GLU A 75 -29.89 15.82 0.63
N ASP A 76 -30.24 15.12 1.71
CA ASP A 76 -30.85 13.78 1.80
C ASP A 76 -31.32 13.11 0.49
N SER A 77 -30.81 11.90 0.25
CA SER A 77 -31.64 10.82 -0.31
C SER A 77 -31.00 9.46 0.00
N ASP A 78 -31.49 8.81 1.06
CA ASP A 78 -31.35 7.38 1.31
C ASP A 78 -31.86 6.56 0.11
N VAL A 79 -31.01 5.69 -0.44
CA VAL A 79 -31.46 4.56 -1.26
C VAL A 79 -30.86 3.27 -0.74
N GLU A 80 -31.60 2.66 0.20
CA GLU A 80 -31.52 1.24 0.50
C GLU A 80 -31.86 0.46 -0.79
N THR A 81 -30.91 -0.29 -1.34
CA THR A 81 -31.20 -1.29 -2.38
C THR A 81 -30.89 -2.67 -1.83
N ASP A 82 -31.94 -3.29 -1.28
CA ASP A 82 -32.05 -4.73 -1.14
C ASP A 82 -32.15 -5.37 -2.53
N GLY A 83 -31.60 -6.57 -2.69
CA GLY A 83 -31.94 -7.46 -3.80
C GLY A 83 -30.93 -7.64 -4.94
N GLN A 84 -30.14 -8.70 -4.80
CA GLN A 84 -30.10 -9.81 -5.75
C GLN A 84 -29.06 -9.77 -6.91
N ALA A 85 -28.41 -10.93 -7.05
CA ALA A 85 -27.31 -11.28 -7.93
C ALA A 85 -27.52 -10.97 -9.42
N SER A 86 -26.50 -10.36 -10.03
CA SER A 86 -26.10 -10.70 -11.40
C SER A 86 -24.64 -10.29 -11.61
N GLY A 87 -23.83 -11.24 -12.07
CA GLY A 87 -22.39 -11.08 -12.26
C GLY A 87 -22.05 -10.06 -13.35
N GLY A 88 -21.13 -9.16 -13.03
CA GLY A 88 -20.49 -8.25 -13.95
C GLY A 88 -19.09 -7.96 -13.42
N SER A 89 -18.10 -8.52 -14.10
CA SER A 89 -16.67 -8.46 -13.85
C SER A 89 -16.15 -7.04 -13.52
N ASP A 90 -15.57 -6.85 -12.34
CA ASP A 90 -14.46 -5.91 -12.16
C ASP A 90 -13.42 -6.46 -11.18
N SER A 91 -12.17 -6.31 -11.59
CA SER A 91 -10.99 -7.03 -11.13
C SER A 91 -10.51 -6.52 -9.77
N GLY A 92 -10.74 -7.27 -8.68
CA GLY A 92 -10.18 -6.89 -7.38
C GLY A 92 -10.41 -7.82 -6.19
N ASP A 93 -10.83 -9.07 -6.40
CA ASP A 93 -11.03 -10.01 -5.29
C ASP A 93 -9.70 -10.51 -4.72
N TRP A 94 -9.23 -9.82 -3.69
CA TRP A 94 -8.33 -10.30 -2.64
C TRP A 94 -8.57 -11.78 -2.29
N ILE A 95 -7.79 -12.69 -2.90
CA ILE A 95 -7.87 -14.12 -2.62
C ILE A 95 -7.22 -14.40 -1.25
N PHE A 96 -8.01 -14.45 -0.18
CA PHE A 96 -7.52 -14.74 1.19
C PHE A 96 -7.23 -16.24 1.44
N THR A 97 -7.40 -17.10 0.44
CA THR A 97 -7.19 -18.54 0.56
C THR A 97 -6.51 -19.06 -0.70
N ILE A 98 -5.21 -19.33 -0.64
CA ILE A 98 -4.62 -20.32 -1.54
C ILE A 98 -5.33 -21.62 -1.20
N ARG A 99 -6.31 -22.01 -2.02
CA ARG A 99 -6.87 -23.36 -1.91
C ARG A 99 -5.76 -24.30 -2.35
N GLU A 100 -5.15 -24.99 -1.38
CA GLU A 100 -4.38 -26.19 -1.66
C GLU A 100 -5.32 -27.19 -2.31
N LYS A 101 -4.98 -27.59 -3.52
CA LYS A 101 -5.63 -28.72 -4.20
C LYS A 101 -4.68 -29.90 -4.06
N ASP A 102 -4.85 -30.66 -2.98
CA ASP A 102 -4.21 -31.95 -2.74
C ASP A 102 -4.73 -33.06 -3.68
N PRO A 103 -4.16 -34.28 -3.69
CA PRO A 103 -2.74 -34.66 -3.55
C PRO A 103 -2.36 -35.74 -4.58
N LYS A 104 -1.09 -35.79 -5.02
CA LYS A 104 -0.53 -37.06 -5.53
C LYS A 104 0.99 -37.10 -5.40
N ASN A 105 1.44 -38.01 -4.53
CA ASN A 105 2.75 -38.65 -4.45
C ASN A 105 3.97 -37.71 -4.40
N LEU A 106 4.63 -37.65 -3.24
CA LEU A 106 5.84 -38.46 -3.05
C LEU A 106 6.23 -38.54 -1.56
N GLU A 107 6.94 -39.61 -1.30
CA GLU A 107 7.25 -40.32 -0.07
C GLU A 107 8.26 -39.63 0.86
N ASN A 108 8.27 -40.07 2.12
CA ASN A 108 9.10 -39.67 3.25
C ASN A 108 10.62 -39.86 3.03
N GLY A 109 11.46 -39.09 3.72
CA GLY A 109 12.87 -39.45 3.91
C GLY A 109 13.74 -38.33 4.52
N ALA A 110 14.68 -38.70 5.40
CA ALA A 110 15.31 -37.84 6.40
C ALA A 110 16.73 -37.33 6.06
N LEU A 111 17.08 -36.17 6.64
CA LEU A 111 18.37 -35.70 7.21
C LEU A 111 19.71 -35.69 6.41
N GLN A 112 20.27 -34.46 6.36
CA GLN A 112 21.70 -34.04 6.59
C GLN A 112 22.69 -34.05 5.37
N PRO A 113 23.88 -33.39 5.44
CA PRO A 113 24.16 -31.96 5.12
C PRO A 113 25.47 -31.78 4.27
N LEU A 114 25.96 -30.52 4.11
CA LEU A 114 27.23 -30.07 3.47
C LEU A 114 27.14 -29.92 1.93
N ASP A 115 27.68 -28.91 1.24
CA ASP A 115 28.64 -27.86 1.57
C ASP A 115 28.52 -26.68 0.56
N LEU A 116 28.82 -25.49 1.06
CA LEU A 116 29.40 -24.30 0.44
C LEU A 116 29.53 -24.23 -1.10
N GLU A 117 28.91 -23.21 -1.74
CA GLU A 117 29.58 -22.29 -2.69
C GLU A 117 28.63 -21.22 -3.27
N ARG A 118 29.06 -19.96 -3.09
CA ARG A 118 29.03 -18.87 -4.08
C ARG A 118 27.72 -18.09 -4.30
N ASN A 119 27.70 -16.91 -3.67
CA ASN A 119 27.43 -15.60 -4.30
C ASN A 119 26.72 -15.64 -5.67
N LYS A 120 25.40 -15.52 -5.68
CA LYS A 120 24.68 -14.62 -6.59
C LYS A 120 23.38 -14.16 -5.94
N MET A 121 23.30 -12.86 -5.65
CA MET A 121 22.04 -12.12 -5.66
C MET A 121 21.27 -12.57 -6.89
N LYS A 122 20.18 -13.31 -6.68
CA LYS A 122 19.24 -13.62 -7.74
C LYS A 122 18.44 -12.35 -7.95
N GLU A 123 18.85 -11.58 -8.95
CA GLU A 123 18.10 -10.49 -9.54
C GLU A 123 16.61 -10.84 -9.54
N ILE A 124 15.81 -10.08 -8.80
CA ILE A 124 14.38 -10.01 -9.05
C ILE A 124 14.26 -9.67 -10.54
N PRO A 125 13.47 -10.40 -11.35
CA PRO A 125 13.23 -10.01 -12.73
C PRO A 125 12.74 -8.57 -12.72
N LYS A 126 13.56 -7.64 -13.22
CA LYS A 126 13.20 -6.22 -13.31
C LYS A 126 11.93 -6.16 -14.14
N ARG A 127 10.78 -6.01 -13.47
CA ARG A 127 9.53 -5.72 -14.16
C ARG A 127 9.81 -4.45 -14.98
N PRO A 128 9.35 -4.39 -16.24
CA PRO A 128 9.52 -3.18 -17.03
C PRO A 128 8.91 -2.01 -16.25
N PHE A 129 9.58 -0.85 -16.32
CA PHE A 129 9.04 0.40 -15.79
C PHE A 129 7.62 0.62 -16.32
N SER A 130 6.78 1.28 -15.51
CA SER A 130 5.42 1.64 -15.89
C SER A 130 5.33 2.29 -17.28
N GLN A 131 4.26 1.96 -18.01
CA GLN A 131 4.03 2.52 -19.33
C GLN A 131 3.87 4.04 -19.24
N CYS A 132 3.15 4.52 -18.22
CA CYS A 132 2.92 5.94 -17.97
C CYS A 132 4.21 6.74 -17.75
N LEU A 133 5.26 6.12 -17.19
CA LEU A 133 6.53 6.82 -16.99
C LEU A 133 7.18 7.21 -18.32
N SER A 134 7.12 6.32 -19.31
CA SER A 134 7.68 6.55 -20.65
C SER A 134 6.75 7.41 -21.53
N THR A 135 5.45 7.10 -21.54
CA THR A 135 4.49 7.71 -22.47
C THR A 135 3.91 9.04 -22.01
N ILE A 136 3.88 9.32 -20.71
CA ILE A 136 3.24 10.52 -20.14
C ILE A 136 4.25 11.35 -19.36
N ILE A 137 4.89 10.79 -18.35
CA ILE A 137 5.70 11.57 -17.41
C ILE A 137 6.96 12.12 -18.09
N SER A 138 7.71 11.27 -18.80
CA SER A 138 8.96 11.66 -19.46
C SER A 138 8.79 12.81 -20.47
N PRO A 139 7.85 12.75 -21.45
CA PRO A 139 7.66 13.85 -22.39
C PRO A 139 7.17 15.14 -21.72
N LEU A 140 6.28 15.05 -20.72
CA LEU A 140 5.79 16.24 -20.00
C LEU A 140 6.90 16.94 -19.21
N LEU A 141 7.77 16.18 -18.52
CA LEU A 141 8.91 16.75 -17.81
C LEU A 141 9.92 17.40 -18.77
N ALA A 142 10.11 16.83 -19.95
CA ALA A 142 10.97 17.42 -20.98
C ALA A 142 10.41 18.76 -21.48
N GLU A 143 9.10 18.82 -21.75
CA GLU A 143 8.43 20.06 -22.17
C GLU A 143 8.46 21.12 -21.04
N LEU A 144 8.21 20.72 -19.80
CA LEU A 144 8.29 21.61 -18.64
C LEU A 144 9.70 22.17 -18.44
N LYS A 145 10.72 21.34 -18.65
CA LYS A 145 12.13 21.76 -18.61
C LYS A 145 12.42 22.81 -19.67
N GLU A 146 12.04 22.57 -20.93
CA GLU A 146 12.22 23.53 -22.02
C GLU A 146 11.50 24.86 -21.73
N LYS A 147 10.25 24.78 -21.27
CA LYS A 147 9.45 25.95 -20.93
C LYS A 147 10.00 26.74 -19.74
N SER A 148 10.50 26.05 -18.72
CA SER A 148 11.14 26.69 -17.57
C SER A 148 12.45 27.38 -17.96
N GLN A 149 13.23 26.78 -18.87
CA GLN A 149 14.49 27.34 -19.34
C GLN A 149 14.26 28.63 -20.12
N ALA A 150 13.19 28.70 -20.91
CA ALA A 150 12.79 29.91 -21.64
C ALA A 150 12.31 31.05 -20.70
N CYS A 151 11.76 30.72 -19.54
CA CYS A 151 11.23 31.69 -18.57
C CYS A 151 12.15 31.97 -17.36
N GLY A 152 13.39 31.43 -17.35
CA GLY A 152 14.34 31.60 -16.24
C GLY A 152 13.94 30.85 -14.95
N GLY A 153 13.14 29.79 -15.06
CA GLY A 153 12.69 28.98 -13.94
C GLY A 153 13.76 28.04 -13.38
N ASN A 154 13.49 27.45 -12.21
CA ASN A 154 14.39 26.53 -11.54
C ASN A 154 14.38 25.15 -12.23
N LEU A 155 15.43 24.88 -13.02
CA LEU A 155 15.62 23.60 -13.69
C LEU A 155 15.97 22.47 -12.71
N GLU A 156 16.63 22.80 -11.61
CA GLU A 156 17.11 21.84 -10.61
C GLU A 156 15.95 21.09 -9.95
N SER A 157 14.86 21.81 -9.61
CA SER A 157 13.65 21.19 -9.05
C SER A 157 12.96 20.22 -10.03
N ILE A 158 13.03 20.48 -11.34
CA ILE A 158 12.44 19.59 -12.35
C ILE A 158 13.25 18.30 -12.48
N GLU A 159 14.58 18.39 -12.46
CA GLU A 159 15.45 17.21 -12.49
C GLU A 159 15.40 16.42 -11.17
N GLU A 160 15.28 17.10 -10.02
CA GLU A 160 15.06 16.44 -8.73
C GLU A 160 13.75 15.66 -8.73
N LEU A 161 12.65 16.28 -9.20
CA LEU A 161 11.36 15.61 -9.33
C LEU A 161 11.44 14.41 -10.27
N ARG A 162 12.14 14.56 -11.41
CA ARG A 162 12.39 13.46 -12.35
C ARG A 162 13.07 12.30 -11.63
N GLY A 163 14.16 12.57 -10.92
CA GLY A 163 14.90 11.57 -10.15
C GLY A 163 14.04 10.89 -9.10
N ALA A 164 13.23 11.65 -8.36
CA ALA A 164 12.33 11.12 -7.34
C ALA A 164 11.28 10.17 -7.93
N ILE A 165 10.70 10.50 -9.09
CA ILE A 165 9.74 9.61 -9.77
C ILE A 165 10.41 8.31 -10.22
N TYR A 166 11.63 8.38 -10.79
CA TYR A 166 12.38 7.18 -11.17
C TYR A 166 12.71 6.30 -9.96
N LEU A 167 13.15 6.88 -8.85
CA LEU A 167 13.43 6.14 -7.61
C LEU A 167 12.16 5.50 -7.03
N ALA A 168 11.03 6.19 -7.07
CA ALA A 168 9.75 5.65 -6.63
C ALA A 168 9.33 4.43 -7.48
N GLU A 169 9.53 4.50 -8.79
CA GLU A 169 9.21 3.40 -9.72
C GLU A 169 10.18 2.23 -9.58
N GLU A 170 11.46 2.48 -9.26
CA GLU A 170 12.42 1.42 -8.92
C GLU A 170 12.04 0.72 -7.61
N ALA A 171 11.62 1.48 -6.59
CA ALA A 171 11.18 0.94 -5.30
C ALA A 171 9.83 0.20 -5.41
N CYS A 172 8.93 0.65 -6.30
CA CYS A 172 7.61 0.09 -6.50
C CYS A 172 7.21 0.11 -7.99
N PRO A 173 7.48 -0.99 -8.73
CA PRO A 173 7.11 -1.08 -10.14
C PRO A 173 5.60 -0.97 -10.35
N GLY A 174 5.18 -0.11 -11.28
CA GLY A 174 3.78 0.20 -11.59
C GLY A 174 3.21 1.38 -10.81
N ILE A 175 3.95 2.01 -9.90
CA ILE A 175 3.42 3.13 -9.11
C ILE A 175 2.96 4.29 -9.99
N SER A 176 3.67 4.60 -11.08
CA SER A 176 3.26 5.68 -11.99
C SER A 176 1.97 5.34 -12.75
N ASP A 177 1.74 4.06 -13.08
CA ASP A 177 0.50 3.61 -13.73
C ASP A 177 -0.71 3.72 -12.79
N THR A 178 -0.50 3.75 -11.47
CA THR A 178 -1.59 3.95 -10.49
C THR A 178 -1.84 5.42 -10.19
N THR A 179 -0.78 6.22 -10.06
CA THR A 179 -0.88 7.61 -9.61
C THR A 179 -1.44 8.53 -10.70
N VAL A 180 -1.01 8.35 -11.95
CA VAL A 180 -1.45 9.19 -13.07
C VAL A 180 -2.97 9.11 -13.31
N PRO A 181 -3.61 7.92 -13.39
CA PRO A 181 -5.05 7.83 -13.52
C PRO A 181 -5.82 8.40 -12.32
N GLN A 182 -5.33 8.19 -11.09
CA GLN A 182 -5.96 8.76 -9.89
C GLN A 182 -5.94 10.28 -9.90
N LEU A 183 -4.84 10.88 -10.37
CA LEU A 183 -4.73 12.32 -10.54
C LEU A 183 -5.74 12.84 -11.57
N VAL A 184 -5.82 12.20 -12.75
CA VAL A 184 -6.77 12.56 -13.80
C VAL A 184 -8.20 12.44 -13.31
N GLN A 185 -8.56 11.33 -12.65
CA GLN A 185 -9.88 11.11 -12.10
C GLN A 185 -10.25 12.15 -11.04
N ARG A 186 -9.29 12.55 -10.21
CA ARG A 186 -9.49 13.60 -9.21
C ARG A 186 -9.75 14.95 -9.88
N LEU A 187 -8.96 15.31 -10.89
CA LEU A 187 -9.16 16.56 -11.65
C LEU A 187 -10.49 16.58 -12.41
N GLN A 188 -10.90 15.47 -13.03
CA GLN A 188 -12.19 15.36 -13.73
C GLN A 188 -13.39 15.57 -12.79
N ARG A 189 -13.32 15.07 -11.56
CA ARG A 189 -14.36 15.32 -10.55
C ARG A 189 -14.52 16.80 -10.20
N TYR A 190 -13.42 17.56 -10.16
CA TYR A 190 -13.48 19.01 -9.96
C TYR A 190 -14.04 19.74 -11.20
N SER A 191 -13.70 19.30 -12.41
CA SER A 191 -14.20 19.94 -13.65
C SER A 191 -15.70 19.75 -13.88
N LEU A 192 -16.28 18.60 -13.52
CA LEU A 192 -17.72 18.34 -13.66
C LEU A 192 -18.57 19.13 -12.65
N SER A 193 -17.98 19.52 -11.51
CA SER A 193 -18.64 20.32 -10.47
C SER A 193 -18.70 21.82 -10.77
N GLY A 194 -18.04 22.30 -11.83
CA GLY A 194 -17.93 23.74 -12.16
C GLY A 194 -18.90 24.26 -13.22
N GLY A 195 -19.80 23.43 -13.76
CA GLY A 195 -20.65 23.78 -14.92
C GLY A 195 -22.05 24.35 -14.62
N GLY A 196 -22.41 24.54 -13.35
CA GLY A 196 -23.77 24.90 -12.95
C GLY A 196 -23.94 26.34 -12.46
N THR A 197 -23.57 27.36 -13.23
CA THR A 197 -24.05 28.72 -12.95
C THR A 197 -25.32 28.99 -13.75
N SER A 198 -26.44 28.89 -13.02
CA SER A 198 -27.79 29.27 -13.40
C SER A 198 -27.82 30.56 -14.21
N SER A 199 -28.49 30.51 -15.36
CA SER A 199 -29.03 31.71 -16.00
C SER A 199 -30.04 32.35 -15.05
N HIS A 200 -29.96 33.67 -14.87
CA HIS A 200 -31.04 34.49 -14.35
C HIS A 200 -31.01 35.87 -14.99
#